data_AF-A0A645IVX9-F1
#
_entry.id   AF-A0A645IVX9-F1
#
_cell.length_a   1.000
_cell.length_b   1.000
_cell.length_c   1.000
_cell.angle_alpha   90.00
_cell.angle_beta   90.00
_cell.angle_gamma   90.00
#
_symmetry.space_group_name_H-M   'P 1'
#
loop_
_entity.id
_entity.type
_entity.pdbx_description
1 polymer ?
#
loop_
_entity_poly.entity_id
_entity_poly.type
_entity_poly.pdbx_seq_one_letter_code
_entity_poly.pdbx_strand_id
1 'polypeptide(L)'
;MAASKQQRKFGMAKTQVAAECERCEWRLACHGGCPKHRIHKSGERWHNHLCEGYKAIFSHMNPYLRFMAEQIQHQRPPAAIMQVAAMIAARETRFPGRDNEDLNRAGFETQK
;
A
#
# COMPACT_ATOMS: atom_id res chain seq x y z
N MET A 1 -18.35 3.44 19.51
CA MET A 1 -18.78 3.07 18.13
C MET A 1 -19.10 4.34 17.33
N ALA A 2 -18.75 4.38 16.04
CA ALA A 2 -19.03 5.52 15.18
C ALA A 2 -20.45 5.41 14.58
N ALA A 3 -21.44 6.07 15.19
CA ALA A 3 -22.86 5.87 14.87
C ALA A 3 -23.60 7.16 14.46
N SER A 4 -22.94 8.32 14.38
CA SER A 4 -23.60 9.55 13.93
C SER A 4 -23.84 9.55 12.42
N LYS A 5 -24.83 10.33 11.95
CA LYS A 5 -25.09 10.52 10.51
C LYS A 5 -23.84 11.02 9.77
N GLN A 6 -23.09 11.94 10.39
CA GLN A 6 -21.85 12.49 9.84
C GLN A 6 -20.75 11.43 9.74
N GLN A 7 -20.58 10.60 10.78
CA GLN A 7 -19.59 9.51 10.77
C GLN A 7 -19.90 8.47 9.70
N ARG A 8 -21.18 8.09 9.53
CA ARG A 8 -21.61 7.20 8.45
C ARG A 8 -21.35 7.78 7.07
N LYS A 9 -21.72 9.05 6.83
CA LYS A 9 -21.45 9.75 5.56
C LYS A 9 -19.95 9.79 5.25
N PHE A 10 -19.12 10.08 6.26
CA PHE A 10 -17.66 10.07 6.10
C PHE A 10 -17.12 8.67 5.81
N GLY A 11 -17.63 7.63 6.50
CA GLY A 11 -17.28 6.23 6.22
C GLY A 11 -17.60 5.83 4.77
N MET A 12 -18.81 6.16 4.30
CA MET A 12 -19.24 5.94 2.91
C MET A 12 -18.41 6.72 1.89
N ALA A 13 -17.86 7.88 2.24
CA ALA A 13 -16.97 8.62 1.35
C ALA A 13 -15.61 7.91 1.17
N LYS A 14 -15.14 7.15 2.17
CA LYS A 14 -13.86 6.42 2.07
C LYS A 14 -13.91 5.33 1.00
N THR A 15 -15.06 4.68 0.80
CA THR A 15 -15.22 3.58 -0.17
C THR A 15 -15.26 4.07 -1.63
N GLN A 16 -15.62 5.33 -1.85
CA GLN A 16 -15.77 5.94 -3.17
C GLN A 16 -14.42 6.39 -3.76
N VAL A 17 -13.67 5.45 -4.33
CA VAL A 17 -12.36 5.70 -4.94
C VAL A 17 -12.47 5.80 -6.48
N ALA A 18 -11.44 6.35 -7.13
CA ALA A 18 -11.34 6.37 -8.58
C ALA A 18 -11.04 4.96 -9.14
N ALA A 19 -11.42 4.70 -10.40
CA ALA A 19 -11.27 3.39 -11.05
C ALA A 19 -9.81 2.91 -11.16
N GLU A 20 -8.85 3.84 -11.16
CA GLU A 20 -7.42 3.52 -11.08
C GLU A 20 -7.01 2.96 -9.71
N CYS A 21 -7.62 3.42 -8.62
CA CYS A 21 -7.36 2.93 -7.27
C CYS A 21 -7.93 1.52 -7.07
N GLU A 22 -9.02 1.17 -7.76
CA GLU A 22 -9.61 -0.18 -7.68
C GLU A 22 -8.68 -1.26 -8.24
N ARG A 23 -7.82 -0.89 -9.20
CA ARG A 23 -6.86 -1.79 -9.86
C ARG A 23 -5.41 -1.56 -9.42
N CYS A 24 -5.20 -0.70 -8.43
CA CYS A 24 -3.86 -0.35 -7.95
C CYS A 24 -3.29 -1.46 -7.05
N GLU A 25 -2.05 -1.86 -7.30
CA GLU A 25 -1.31 -2.84 -6.49
C GLU A 25 -1.19 -2.42 -5.01
N TRP A 26 -1.10 -1.12 -4.75
CA TRP A 26 -0.98 -0.55 -3.39
C TRP A 26 -2.33 -0.29 -2.72
N ARG A 27 -3.44 -0.78 -3.28
CA ARG A 27 -4.80 -0.53 -2.77
C ARG A 27 -5.01 -1.04 -1.35
N LEU A 28 -4.33 -2.12 -0.98
CA LEU A 28 -4.34 -2.70 0.38
C LEU A 28 -3.64 -1.79 1.41
N ALA A 29 -2.67 -0.99 1.00
CA ALA A 29 -1.94 -0.11 1.91
C ALA A 29 -2.65 1.24 2.10
N CYS A 30 -3.15 1.85 1.02
CA CYS A 30 -3.66 3.22 1.07
C CYS A 30 -5.18 3.34 1.08
N HIS A 31 -5.89 2.35 0.53
CA HIS A 31 -7.33 2.39 0.27
C HIS A 31 -7.84 3.65 -0.48
N GLY A 32 -7.04 4.24 -1.38
CA GLY A 32 -7.34 5.51 -2.06
C GLY A 32 -7.14 6.76 -1.19
N GLY A 33 -6.55 6.58 0.00
CA GLY A 33 -6.21 7.60 0.98
C GLY A 33 -7.40 8.38 1.55
N CYS A 34 -7.07 9.42 2.32
CA CYS A 34 -8.07 10.23 3.04
C CYS A 34 -8.96 11.02 2.06
N PRO A 35 -10.30 11.01 2.22
CA PRO A 35 -11.20 11.80 1.38
C PRO A 35 -10.87 13.31 1.34
N LYS A 36 -10.30 13.87 2.42
CA LYS A 36 -9.86 15.28 2.48
C LYS A 36 -8.84 15.63 1.39
N HIS A 37 -7.98 14.68 1.01
CA HIS A 37 -6.90 14.91 0.05
C HIS A 37 -7.28 14.51 -1.38
N ARG A 38 -8.55 14.12 -1.61
CA ARG A 38 -9.07 13.80 -2.94
C ARG A 38 -9.54 15.08 -3.63
N ILE A 39 -8.58 15.79 -4.23
CA ILE A 39 -8.77 17.15 -4.77
C ILE A 39 -8.49 17.26 -6.27
N HIS A 40 -8.03 16.18 -6.92
CA HIS A 40 -7.84 16.11 -8.37
C HIS A 40 -8.94 15.27 -9.01
N LYS A 41 -9.41 15.61 -10.20
CA LYS A 41 -10.38 14.75 -10.91
C LYS A 41 -9.66 13.60 -11.61
N SER A 42 -10.19 12.40 -11.50
CA SER A 42 -9.84 11.24 -12.31
C SER A 42 -11.13 10.54 -12.75
N GLY A 43 -11.46 10.70 -14.03
CA GLY A 43 -12.77 10.34 -14.58
C GLY A 43 -13.90 11.04 -13.81
N GLU A 44 -14.85 10.25 -13.32
CA GLU A 44 -16.02 10.73 -12.56
C GLU A 44 -15.75 10.92 -11.05
N ARG A 45 -14.56 10.55 -10.57
CA ARG A 45 -14.23 10.52 -9.13
C ARG A 45 -13.10 11.50 -8.82
N TRP A 46 -12.98 11.81 -7.53
CA TRP A 46 -11.86 12.58 -7.01
C TRP A 46 -10.72 11.65 -6.57
N HIS A 47 -9.52 12.01 -6.97
CA HIS A 47 -8.28 11.27 -6.78
C HIS A 47 -7.37 11.97 -5.78
N ASN A 48 -6.61 11.18 -5.02
CA ASN A 48 -5.75 11.66 -3.95
C ASN A 48 -4.52 12.36 -4.52
N HIS A 49 -4.30 13.62 -4.14
CA HIS A 49 -3.13 14.39 -4.58
C HIS A 49 -1.79 13.73 -4.26
N LEU A 50 -1.72 12.93 -3.19
CA LEU A 50 -0.50 12.28 -2.73
C LEU A 50 -0.26 10.89 -3.33
N CYS A 51 -1.06 10.47 -4.33
CA CYS A 51 -1.00 9.09 -4.81
C CYS A 51 0.37 8.69 -5.36
N GLU A 52 1.01 9.53 -6.18
CA GLU A 52 2.34 9.23 -6.71
C GLU A 52 3.41 9.16 -5.62
N GLY A 53 3.31 10.03 -4.60
CA GLY A 53 4.18 9.96 -3.43
C GLY A 53 3.97 8.66 -2.62
N TYR A 54 2.72 8.22 -2.48
CA TYR A 54 2.40 6.94 -1.86
C TYR A 54 2.97 5.77 -2.64
N LYS A 55 2.82 5.72 -3.96
CA LYS A 55 3.40 4.66 -4.80
C LYS A 55 4.92 4.60 -4.63
N ALA A 56 5.59 5.75 -4.68
CA ALA A 56 7.05 5.82 -4.52
C ALA A 56 7.51 5.31 -3.13
N ILE A 57 6.85 5.76 -2.06
CA ILE A 57 7.19 5.34 -0.70
C ILE A 57 6.90 3.84 -0.50
N PHE A 58 5.76 3.35 -0.96
CA PHE A 58 5.41 1.94 -0.77
C PHE A 58 6.32 1.02 -1.57
N SER A 59 6.62 1.34 -2.83
CA SER A 59 7.58 0.57 -3.63
C SER A 59 8.94 0.53 -2.93
N HIS A 60 9.43 1.66 -2.43
CA HIS A 60 10.70 1.68 -1.69
C HIS A 60 10.65 0.84 -0.40
N MET A 61 9.57 0.92 0.37
CA MET A 61 9.44 0.21 1.64
C MET A 61 9.09 -1.27 1.50
N ASN A 62 8.45 -1.68 0.41
CA ASN A 62 7.89 -3.01 0.20
C ASN A 62 8.87 -4.15 0.50
N PRO A 63 10.10 -4.20 -0.05
CA PRO A 63 11.00 -5.32 0.21
C PRO A 63 11.39 -5.43 1.69
N TYR A 64 11.49 -4.31 2.41
CA TYR A 64 11.75 -4.29 3.85
C TYR A 64 10.55 -4.76 4.66
N LEU A 65 9.35 -4.27 4.34
CA LEU A 65 8.11 -4.66 4.99
C LEU A 65 7.83 -6.15 4.80
N ARG A 66 8.12 -6.70 3.62
CA ARG A 66 7.97 -8.13 3.33
C ARG A 66 8.90 -8.99 4.16
N PHE A 67 10.17 -8.63 4.28
CA PHE A 67 11.09 -9.33 5.17
C PHE A 67 10.59 -9.31 6.61
N MET A 68 10.13 -8.15 7.11
CA MET A 68 9.57 -8.05 8.46
C MET A 68 8.31 -8.90 8.64
N ALA A 69 7.41 -8.91 7.66
CA ALA A 69 6.21 -9.73 7.67
C ALA A 69 6.54 -11.24 7.70
N GLU A 70 7.52 -11.68 6.91
CA GLU A 70 8.04 -13.05 6.92
C GLU A 70 8.60 -13.43 8.30
N GLN A 71 9.36 -12.53 8.95
CA GLN A 71 9.84 -12.79 10.31
C GLN A 71 8.68 -13.00 11.28
N ILE A 72 7.65 -12.16 11.21
CA ILE A 72 6.47 -12.28 12.07
C ILE A 72 5.72 -13.60 11.81
N GLN A 73 5.55 -13.99 10.55
CA GLN A 73 4.94 -15.27 10.17
C GLN A 73 5.69 -16.48 10.77
N HIS A 74 7.01 -16.38 10.89
CA HIS A 74 7.85 -17.39 11.53
C HIS A 74 8.05 -17.19 13.04
N GLN A 75 7.29 -16.29 13.68
CA GLN A 75 7.38 -15.99 15.11
C GLN A 75 8.78 -15.49 15.53
N ARG A 76 9.46 -14.78 14.64
CA ARG A 76 10.78 -14.16 14.86
C ARG A 76 10.65 -12.64 14.98
N PRO A 77 11.60 -11.95 15.64
CA PRO A 77 11.58 -10.50 15.74
C PRO A 77 11.75 -9.83 14.37
N PRO A 78 10.86 -8.91 13.95
CA PRO A 78 11.02 -8.16 12.71
C PRO A 78 12.27 -7.25 12.72
N ALA A 79 12.82 -6.95 13.90
CA ALA A 79 14.05 -6.18 14.09
C ALA A 79 15.29 -6.81 13.41
N ALA A 80 15.24 -8.09 13.03
CA ALA A 80 16.27 -8.73 12.21
C ALA A 80 16.51 -8.00 10.87
N ILE A 81 15.55 -7.16 10.42
CA ILE A 81 15.71 -6.30 9.25
C ILE A 81 16.98 -5.45 9.32
N MET A 82 17.39 -5.01 10.52
CA MET A 82 18.57 -4.17 10.71
C MET A 82 19.87 -4.85 10.25
N GLN A 83 19.91 -6.18 10.24
CA GLN A 83 21.06 -6.97 9.79
C GLN A 83 21.10 -7.11 8.26
N VAL A 84 19.95 -7.00 7.60
CA VAL A 84 19.81 -7.28 6.15
C VAL A 84 19.43 -6.05 5.31
N ALA A 85 19.13 -4.91 5.95
CA ALA A 85 18.65 -3.70 5.28
C ALA A 85 19.60 -3.23 4.17
N ALA A 86 20.92 -3.24 4.41
CA ALA A 86 21.92 -2.87 3.41
C ALA A 86 21.92 -3.84 2.20
N MET A 87 21.70 -5.13 2.44
CA MET A 87 21.60 -6.13 1.37
C MET A 87 20.33 -5.96 0.54
N ILE A 88 19.21 -5.64 1.19
CA ILE A 88 17.95 -5.33 0.51
C ILE A 88 18.13 -4.08 -0.36
N ALA A 89 18.70 -2.99 0.20
CA ALA A 89 18.97 -1.76 -0.54
C ALA A 89 19.85 -2.01 -1.78
N ALA A 90 20.92 -2.79 -1.64
CA ALA A 90 21.82 -3.13 -2.75
C ALA A 90 21.15 -4.00 -3.84
N ARG A 91 20.13 -4.79 -3.49
CA ARG A 91 19.35 -5.56 -4.45
C ARG A 91 18.43 -4.66 -5.28
N GLU A 92 17.77 -3.70 -4.63
CA GLU A 92 16.87 -2.75 -5.29
C GLU A 92 17.59 -1.84 -6.28
N THR A 93 18.82 -1.39 -5.97
CA THR A 93 19.62 -0.59 -6.91
C THR A 93 20.04 -1.37 -8.15
N ARG A 94 20.22 -2.69 -8.02
CA ARG A 94 20.64 -3.56 -9.12
C ARG A 94 19.47 -3.99 -10.02
N PHE A 95 18.26 -4.09 -9.48
CA PHE A 95 17.05 -4.52 -10.21
C PHE A 95 15.81 -3.73 -9.78
N PRO A 96 15.63 -2.49 -10.26
CA PRO A 96 14.49 -1.67 -9.87
C PRO A 96 13.17 -2.28 -10.35
N GLY A 97 12.19 -2.42 -9.44
CA GLY A 97 10.78 -2.76 -9.75
C GLY A 97 10.46 -4.24 -9.95
N ARG A 98 11.32 -5.17 -9.51
CA ARG A 98 11.11 -6.63 -9.69
C ARG A 98 10.27 -7.27 -8.57
N ASP A 99 9.98 -6.55 -7.50
CA ASP A 99 9.25 -7.00 -6.30
C ASP A 99 7.73 -7.08 -6.47
N ASN A 100 7.18 -6.41 -7.49
CA ASN A 100 5.77 -6.47 -7.85
C ASN A 100 5.34 -7.86 -8.36
N GLU A 101 6.25 -8.61 -8.99
CA GLU A 101 5.97 -9.97 -9.45
C GLU A 101 5.91 -10.98 -8.28
N ASP A 102 6.71 -10.73 -7.24
CA ASP A 102 6.69 -11.50 -6.01
C ASP A 102 5.44 -11.19 -5.15
N LEU A 103 4.80 -10.02 -5.28
CA LEU A 103 3.51 -9.72 -4.61
C LEU A 103 2.42 -10.71 -5.05
N ASN A 104 2.42 -11.09 -6.33
CA ASN A 104 1.52 -12.08 -6.89
C ASN A 104 1.88 -13.52 -6.47
N ARG A 105 3.16 -13.78 -6.15
CA ARG A 105 3.67 -15.14 -5.85
C ARG A 105 3.70 -15.51 -4.37
N ALA A 106 3.71 -14.53 -3.46
CA ALA A 106 3.73 -14.77 -2.01
C ALA A 106 2.34 -15.03 -1.37
N GLY A 107 1.34 -15.41 -2.16
CA GLY A 107 0.06 -15.90 -1.62
C GLY A 107 -0.78 -14.85 -0.89
N PHE A 108 -0.53 -13.55 -1.07
CA PHE A 108 -1.56 -12.54 -0.88
C PHE A 108 -2.47 -12.55 -2.11
N GLU A 109 -3.08 -13.71 -2.37
CA GLU A 109 -4.15 -13.83 -3.34
C GLU A 109 -5.20 -12.77 -3.03
N THR A 110 -5.45 -11.92 -4.01
CA THR A 110 -6.60 -11.06 -4.07
C THR A 110 -7.83 -11.96 -4.05
N GLN A 111 -8.34 -12.27 -2.86
CA GLN A 111 -9.74 -12.68 -2.71
C GLN A 111 -10.57 -11.51 -3.23
N LYS A 112 -11.09 -11.70 -4.45
CA LYS A 112 -12.27 -10.99 -4.95
C LYS A 112 -13.48 -11.34 -4.09
#